data_AF-A0A3D2S0W8-F1
#
_entry.id   AF-A0A3D2S0W8-F1
#
_cell.length_a   1.000
_cell.length_b   1.000
_cell.length_c   1.000
_cell.angle_alpha   90.00
_cell.angle_beta   90.00
_cell.angle_gamma   90.00
#
_symmetry.space_group_name_H-M   'P 1'
#
loop_
_entity.id
_entity.type
_entity.pdbx_description
1 polymer ?
#
loop_
_entity_poly.entity_id
_entity_poly.type
_entity_poly.pdbx_seq_one_letter_code
_entity_poly.pdbx_strand_id
1 'polypeptide(L)'
;MKKLMIIIIAVNFISCIEDSSINPDYVLSAEQKHNKFSSAIPPVLRVSTGSVIKVDTHEASDGQLHREANIDDLKNIDFGPIHPLTGPVYVEEAEIGDILAVDLLDI
;
A
#
# COMPACT_ATOMS: atom_id res chain seq x y z
N MET A 1 -29.15 -12.62 61.06
CA MET A 1 -27.90 -13.36 61.33
C MET A 1 -27.19 -13.64 60.01
N LYS A 2 -25.97 -13.09 59.93
CA LYS A 2 -24.90 -13.22 58.93
C LYS A 2 -25.05 -14.31 57.85
N LYS A 3 -24.95 -13.90 56.58
CA LYS A 3 -24.02 -14.51 55.62
C LYS A 3 -23.58 -13.47 54.59
N LEU A 4 -22.41 -12.91 54.89
CA LEU A 4 -21.56 -12.12 54.02
C LEU A 4 -21.06 -13.03 52.89
N MET A 5 -21.34 -12.72 51.62
CA MET A 5 -20.72 -13.42 50.49
C MET A 5 -20.30 -12.41 49.43
N ILE A 6 -19.12 -11.85 49.69
CA ILE A 6 -18.07 -11.40 48.76
C ILE A 6 -18.56 -11.06 47.33
N ILE A 7 -18.66 -9.76 47.09
CA ILE A 7 -18.66 -9.15 45.76
C ILE A 7 -17.28 -9.37 45.14
N ILE A 8 -17.15 -10.33 44.23
CA ILE A 8 -15.97 -10.45 43.36
C ILE A 8 -16.25 -9.55 42.15
N ILE A 9 -15.78 -8.30 42.21
CA ILE A 9 -15.63 -7.49 41.01
C ILE A 9 -14.46 -8.10 40.24
N ALA A 10 -14.76 -9.04 39.35
CA ALA A 10 -13.83 -9.43 38.31
C ALA A 10 -13.76 -8.25 37.32
N VAL A 11 -12.86 -7.31 37.58
CA VAL A 11 -12.35 -6.40 36.55
C VAL A 11 -11.65 -7.31 35.55
N ASN A 12 -12.39 -7.78 34.55
CA ASN A 12 -11.81 -8.36 33.37
C ASN A 12 -11.01 -7.24 32.72
N PHE A 13 -9.70 -7.22 32.97
CA PHE A 13 -8.75 -6.62 32.08
C PHE A 13 -8.84 -7.40 30.76
N ILE A 14 -9.86 -7.09 29.97
CA ILE A 14 -9.81 -7.29 28.52
C ILE A 14 -8.75 -6.29 28.08
N SER A 15 -7.51 -6.76 28.11
CA SER A 15 -6.44 -6.21 27.31
C SER A 15 -6.91 -6.38 25.86
N CYS A 16 -7.59 -5.36 25.31
CA CYS A 16 -7.70 -5.18 23.87
C CYS A 16 -6.29 -4.92 23.35
N ILE A 17 -5.51 -5.97 23.15
CA ILE A 17 -4.55 -5.96 22.06
C ILE A 17 -5.42 -6.28 20.84
N GLU A 18 -5.92 -5.22 20.22
CA GLU A 18 -6.25 -5.29 18.81
C GLU A 18 -4.91 -5.40 18.09
N ASP A 19 -4.62 -6.60 17.60
CA ASP A 19 -3.62 -6.74 16.55
C ASP A 19 -4.12 -5.84 15.42
N SER A 20 -3.42 -4.73 15.16
CA SER A 20 -3.88 -3.69 14.23
C SER A 20 -3.77 -4.23 12.81
N SER A 21 -4.71 -5.07 12.41
CA SER A 21 -4.80 -5.57 11.05
C SER A 21 -5.09 -4.40 10.13
N ILE A 22 -4.14 -4.09 9.25
CA ILE A 22 -4.33 -3.09 8.19
C ILE A 22 -5.31 -3.71 7.20
N ASN A 23 -6.51 -3.14 7.11
CA ASN A 23 -7.53 -3.55 6.15
C ASN A 23 -7.57 -2.49 5.05
N PRO A 24 -7.05 -2.79 3.84
CA PRO A 24 -7.03 -1.80 2.77
C PRO A 24 -8.44 -1.59 2.21
N ASP A 25 -8.78 -0.34 1.93
CA ASP A 25 -10.02 0.04 1.23
C ASP A 25 -9.96 -0.37 -0.24
N TYR A 26 -8.76 -0.35 -0.82
CA TYR A 26 -8.50 -0.71 -2.21
C TYR A 26 -7.26 -1.57 -2.37
N VAL A 27 -7.27 -2.44 -3.37
CA VAL A 27 -6.10 -3.20 -3.82
C VAL A 27 -5.79 -2.80 -5.26
N LEU A 28 -4.56 -2.34 -5.49
CA LEU A 28 -4.08 -1.93 -6.80
C LEU A 28 -3.03 -2.93 -7.29
N SER A 29 -3.32 -3.57 -8.42
CA SER A 29 -2.47 -4.61 -9.00
C SER A 29 -1.24 -4.02 -9.70
N ALA A 30 -0.11 -4.74 -9.65
CA ALA A 30 1.14 -4.39 -10.31
C ALA A 30 1.01 -4.25 -11.84
N GLU A 31 -0.01 -4.86 -12.45
CA GLU A 31 -0.24 -4.75 -13.90
C GLU A 31 -0.71 -3.35 -14.36
N GLN A 32 -1.23 -2.54 -13.43
CA GLN A 32 -1.70 -1.19 -13.71
C GLN A 32 -0.52 -0.21 -13.59
N LYS A 33 0.47 -0.35 -14.47
CA LYS A 33 1.76 0.35 -14.40
C LYS A 33 2.04 1.31 -15.55
N HIS A 34 2.89 2.30 -15.28
CA HIS A 34 3.48 3.23 -16.23
C HIS A 34 4.93 3.53 -15.81
N ASN A 35 5.73 4.17 -16.65
CA ASN A 35 7.15 4.45 -16.35
C ASN A 35 7.54 5.92 -16.48
N LYS A 36 6.55 6.82 -16.45
CA LYS A 36 6.72 8.28 -16.58
C LYS A 36 5.69 9.01 -15.71
N PHE A 37 6.09 10.07 -15.02
CA PHE A 37 5.11 10.96 -14.37
C PHE A 37 4.61 12.00 -15.37
N SER A 38 3.33 11.91 -15.74
CA SER A 38 2.71 12.83 -16.69
C SER A 38 1.20 12.94 -16.42
N SER A 39 0.67 14.16 -16.47
CA SER A 39 -0.77 14.42 -16.37
C SER A 39 -1.57 13.89 -17.56
N ALA A 40 -0.89 13.50 -18.65
CA ALA A 40 -1.52 12.86 -19.80
C ALA A 40 -1.86 11.38 -19.56
N ILE A 41 -1.34 10.77 -18.50
CA ILE A 41 -1.62 9.38 -18.14
C ILE A 41 -2.91 9.36 -17.30
N PRO A 42 -3.98 8.66 -17.74
CA PRO A 42 -5.22 8.61 -16.99
C PRO A 42 -5.03 7.85 -15.67
N PRO A 43 -5.71 8.25 -14.58
CA PRO A 43 -5.64 7.52 -13.33
C PRO A 43 -6.29 6.15 -13.47
N VAL A 44 -5.69 5.16 -12.83
CA VAL A 44 -6.18 3.77 -12.79
C VAL A 44 -7.03 3.48 -11.55
N LEU A 45 -6.98 4.38 -10.56
CA LEU A 45 -7.74 4.34 -9.32
C LEU A 45 -8.07 5.77 -8.88
N ARG A 46 -9.26 5.97 -8.31
CA ARG A 46 -9.72 7.22 -7.70
C ARG A 46 -10.10 6.94 -6.25
N VAL A 47 -9.59 7.74 -5.31
CA VAL A 47 -9.79 7.55 -3.87
C VAL A 47 -10.08 8.87 -3.16
N SER A 48 -10.81 8.82 -2.06
CA SER A 48 -10.96 9.97 -1.16
C SER A 48 -9.72 10.12 -0.26
N THR A 49 -9.48 11.34 0.24
CA THR A 49 -8.46 11.56 1.28
C THR A 49 -8.66 10.62 2.48
N GLY A 50 -7.56 10.09 3.03
CA GLY A 50 -7.58 9.12 4.13
C GLY A 50 -7.79 7.66 3.75
N SER A 51 -8.01 7.34 2.47
CA SER A 51 -8.15 5.94 2.03
C SER A 51 -6.85 5.15 2.21
N VAL A 52 -6.95 3.90 2.63
CA VAL A 52 -5.84 2.94 2.70
C VAL A 52 -5.80 2.12 1.43
N ILE A 53 -4.67 2.14 0.72
CA ILE A 53 -4.47 1.34 -0.49
C ILE A 53 -3.37 0.30 -0.26
N LYS A 54 -3.64 -0.95 -0.63
CA LYS A 54 -2.59 -1.95 -0.83
C LYS A 54 -2.13 -1.89 -2.29
N VAL A 55 -0.84 -1.68 -2.52
CA VAL A 55 -0.28 -1.58 -3.87
C VAL A 55 0.69 -2.72 -4.12
N ASP A 56 0.35 -3.59 -5.06
CA ASP A 56 1.30 -4.57 -5.58
C ASP A 56 2.20 -3.87 -6.62
N THR A 57 3.51 -4.17 -6.60
CA THR A 57 4.50 -3.51 -7.46
C THR A 57 5.37 -4.52 -8.21
N HIS A 58 5.85 -4.12 -9.40
CA HIS A 58 6.88 -4.87 -10.11
C HIS A 58 8.28 -4.49 -9.58
N GLU A 59 9.22 -5.42 -9.73
CA GLU A 59 10.64 -5.14 -9.49
C GLU A 59 11.15 -4.08 -10.48
N ALA A 60 12.19 -3.33 -10.11
CA ALA A 60 12.69 -2.13 -10.81
C ALA A 60 13.02 -2.34 -12.29
N SER A 61 13.47 -3.53 -12.68
CA SER A 61 13.79 -3.89 -14.07
C SER A 61 12.56 -4.30 -14.89
N ASP A 62 11.36 -4.29 -14.30
CA ASP A 62 10.14 -4.84 -14.87
C ASP A 62 10.22 -6.34 -15.16
N GLY A 63 10.88 -7.08 -14.26
CA GLY A 63 11.00 -8.54 -14.33
C GLY A 63 12.11 -9.04 -15.27
N GLN A 64 12.88 -8.15 -15.90
CA GLN A 64 14.02 -8.52 -16.73
C GLN A 64 15.14 -9.19 -15.91
N LEU A 65 15.33 -8.77 -14.66
CA LEU A 65 16.23 -9.37 -13.69
C LEU A 65 15.42 -10.22 -12.72
N HIS A 66 15.29 -11.50 -13.04
CA HIS A 66 14.61 -12.50 -12.20
C HIS A 66 15.62 -13.40 -11.49
N ARG A 67 15.12 -14.35 -10.68
CA ARG A 67 15.93 -15.20 -9.80
C ARG A 67 17.01 -16.01 -10.55
N GLU A 68 16.74 -16.37 -11.80
CA GLU A 68 17.62 -17.16 -12.67
C GLU A 68 18.43 -16.29 -13.65
N ALA A 69 18.31 -14.96 -13.57
CA ALA A 69 19.04 -14.04 -14.43
C ALA A 69 20.56 -14.18 -14.24
N ASN A 70 21.30 -13.99 -15.32
CA ASN A 70 22.75 -14.07 -15.36
C ASN A 70 23.37 -12.75 -15.88
N ILE A 71 24.68 -12.75 -16.08
CA ILE A 71 25.42 -11.54 -16.45
C ILE A 71 25.03 -11.00 -17.82
N ASP A 72 24.61 -11.85 -18.75
CA ASP A 72 24.21 -11.41 -20.08
C ASP A 72 22.82 -10.75 -20.05
N ASP A 73 21.91 -11.17 -19.17
CA ASP A 73 20.63 -10.47 -18.96
C ASP A 73 20.86 -9.04 -18.44
N LEU A 74 21.78 -8.89 -17.48
CA LEU A 74 22.17 -7.57 -16.97
C LEU A 74 22.79 -6.67 -18.07
N LYS A 75 23.65 -7.23 -18.92
CA LYS A 75 24.28 -6.46 -20.02
C LYS A 75 23.25 -6.01 -21.06
N ASN A 76 22.21 -6.81 -21.27
CA ASN A 76 21.21 -6.60 -22.33
C ASN A 76 19.91 -5.98 -21.81
N ILE A 77 19.91 -5.47 -20.58
CA ILE A 77 18.72 -4.87 -19.98
C ILE A 77 18.17 -3.72 -20.83
N ASP A 78 16.86 -3.74 -21.06
CA ASP A 78 16.13 -2.66 -21.69
C ASP A 78 15.72 -1.62 -20.65
N PHE A 79 16.19 -0.38 -20.81
CA PHE A 79 15.79 0.74 -19.96
C PHE A 79 14.45 1.35 -20.35
N GLY A 80 13.88 0.93 -21.48
CA GLY A 80 12.57 1.33 -21.98
C GLY A 80 11.47 1.20 -20.92
N PRO A 81 11.18 0.01 -20.38
CA PRO A 81 10.12 -0.19 -19.38
C PRO A 81 10.48 0.31 -17.97
N ILE A 82 11.76 0.59 -17.70
CA ILE A 82 12.24 0.99 -16.36
C ILE A 82 11.86 2.45 -16.04
N HIS A 83 11.39 2.78 -14.84
CA HIS A 83 10.94 1.91 -13.74
C HIS A 83 9.42 1.69 -13.87
N PRO A 84 8.89 0.47 -13.68
CA PRO A 84 7.45 0.24 -13.66
C PRO A 84 6.82 0.75 -12.35
N LEU A 85 6.03 1.81 -12.45
CA LEU A 85 5.33 2.44 -11.34
C LEU A 85 3.86 2.06 -11.39
N THR A 86 3.33 1.43 -10.34
CA THR A 86 1.90 1.11 -10.23
C THR A 86 1.09 2.39 -9.95
N GLY A 87 0.08 2.67 -10.78
CA GLY A 87 -0.71 3.91 -10.73
C GLY A 87 -1.05 4.45 -12.12
N PRO A 88 -1.43 5.74 -12.25
CA PRO A 88 -1.55 6.76 -11.19
C PRO A 88 -2.82 6.60 -10.32
N VAL A 89 -2.71 6.95 -9.05
CA VAL A 89 -3.86 7.10 -8.13
C VAL A 89 -4.28 8.56 -8.10
N TYR A 90 -5.54 8.84 -8.37
CA TYR A 90 -6.13 10.17 -8.24
C TYR A 90 -6.78 10.33 -6.87
N VAL A 91 -6.41 11.37 -6.14
CA VAL A 91 -7.00 11.71 -4.85
C VAL A 91 -8.05 12.79 -5.07
N GLU A 92 -9.30 12.48 -4.75
CA GLU A 92 -10.43 13.39 -4.92
C GLU A 92 -10.23 14.68 -4.12
N GLU A 93 -10.70 15.80 -4.67
CA GLU A 93 -10.58 17.16 -4.13
C GLU A 93 -9.14 17.70 -3.96
N ALA A 94 -8.09 16.97 -4.38
CA ALA A 94 -6.72 17.47 -4.37
C ALA A 94 -6.49 18.50 -5.48
N GLU A 95 -5.98 19.69 -5.13
CA GLU A 95 -5.75 20.80 -6.05
C GLU A 95 -4.27 21.17 -6.21
N ILE A 96 -3.97 21.98 -7.23
CA ILE A 96 -2.61 22.50 -7.45
C ILE A 96 -2.23 23.42 -6.28
N GLY A 97 -1.14 23.07 -5.59
CA GLY A 97 -0.64 23.81 -4.44
C GLY A 97 -0.84 23.07 -3.12
N ASP A 98 -1.69 22.04 -3.10
CA ASP A 98 -1.83 21.15 -1.96
C ASP A 98 -0.62 20.25 -1.77
N ILE A 99 -0.51 19.66 -0.57
CA ILE A 99 0.48 18.65 -0.22
C ILE A 99 -0.22 17.30 -0.10
N LEU A 100 0.26 16.31 -0.84
CA LEU A 100 -0.13 14.92 -0.63
C LEU A 100 0.75 14.30 0.46
N ALA A 101 0.15 13.96 1.59
CA ALA A 101 0.78 13.13 2.62
C ALA A 101 0.48 11.65 2.34
N VAL A 102 1.51 10.79 2.46
CA VAL A 102 1.38 9.34 2.29
C VAL A 102 2.04 8.66 3.48
N ASP A 103 1.25 7.90 4.24
CA ASP A 103 1.74 7.07 5.33
C ASP A 103 2.00 5.64 4.80
N LEU A 104 3.25 5.18 4.92
CA LEU A 104 3.60 3.79 4.63
C LEU A 104 3.30 2.94 5.86
N LEU A 105 2.19 2.22 5.83
CA LEU A 105 1.73 1.40 6.96
C LEU A 105 2.49 0.06 7.07
N ASP A 106 2.88 -0.53 5.94
CA ASP A 106 3.65 -1.78 5.82
C ASP A 106 4.34 -1.91 4.44
N ILE A 107 5.32 -2.82 4.27
CA ILE A 107 6.01 -3.14 2.99
C ILE A 107 6.22 -4.64 2.80
#